data_AF-A0A090YZ90-F1
#
_entry.id   AF-A0A090YZ90-F1
#
_cell.length_a   1.000
_cell.length_b   1.000
_cell.length_c   1.000
_cell.angle_alpha   90.00
_cell.angle_beta   90.00
_cell.angle_gamma   90.00
#
_symmetry.space_group_name_H-M   'P 1'
#
loop_
_entity.id
_entity.type
_entity.pdbx_description
1 polymer ?
#
loop_
_entity_poly.entity_id
_entity_poly.type
_entity_poly.pdbx_seq_one_letter_code
_entity_poly.pdbx_strand_id
1 'polypeptide(L)' 'MRPFKQMRTIYLITVPIIALLSLFFPQSLGDRILTFFYILVFGGLAIGFTYLMDFIGRKVKK' A
#
# COMPACT_ATOMS: atom_id res chain seq x y z
N MET A 1 -16.51 4.21 15.64
CA MET A 1 -15.90 3.41 14.55
C MET A 1 -14.67 4.16 14.03
N ARG A 2 -13.50 3.51 13.92
CA ARG A 2 -12.19 4.20 13.82
C ARG A 2 -11.86 4.50 12.34
N PRO A 3 -11.73 5.76 11.90
CA PRO A 3 -11.42 6.14 10.51
C PRO A 3 -10.14 5.48 9.95
N PHE A 4 -9.19 5.14 10.82
CA PHE A 4 -7.99 4.35 10.50
C PHE A 4 -8.27 2.98 9.84
N LYS A 5 -9.36 2.29 10.25
CA LYS A 5 -9.69 0.97 9.70
C LYS A 5 -10.20 1.08 8.26
N GLN A 6 -11.02 2.09 7.97
CA GLN A 6 -11.55 2.34 6.62
C GLN A 6 -10.45 2.79 5.66
N MET A 7 -9.57 3.72 6.07
CA MET A 7 -8.42 4.10 5.26
C MET A 7 -7.58 2.87 4.88
N ARG A 8 -7.32 1.96 5.82
CA ARG A 8 -6.50 0.77 5.53
C ARG A 8 -7.16 -0.18 4.54
N THR A 9 -8.47 -0.38 4.64
CA THR A 9 -9.22 -1.18 3.66
C THR A 9 -9.17 -0.55 2.27
N ILE A 10 -9.29 0.78 2.18
CA ILE A 10 -9.15 1.51 0.91
C ILE A 10 -7.75 1.25 0.34
N TYR A 11 -6.69 1.45 1.13
CA TYR A 11 -5.30 1.21 0.69
C TYR A 11 -5.04 -0.24 0.25
N LEU A 12 -5.59 -1.23 0.96
CA LEU A 12 -5.46 -2.64 0.60
C LEU A 12 -6.06 -2.96 -0.79
N ILE A 13 -7.07 -2.21 -1.22
CA ILE A 13 -7.74 -2.40 -2.51
C ILE A 13 -7.09 -1.51 -3.58
N THR A 14 -6.77 -0.26 -3.28
CA THR A 14 -6.18 0.66 -4.27
C THR A 14 -4.75 0.31 -4.65
N VAL A 15 -3.91 -0.16 -3.73
CA VAL A 15 -2.52 -0.56 -4.04
C VAL A 15 -2.44 -1.62 -5.15
N PRO A 16 -3.16 -2.76 -5.08
CA PRO A 16 -3.12 -3.75 -6.15
C PRO A 16 -3.76 -3.24 -7.46
N ILE A 17 -4.80 -2.39 -7.39
CA ILE A 17 -5.39 -1.76 -8.58
C ILE A 17 -4.35 -0.88 -9.28
N ILE A 18 -3.65 -0.02 -8.54
CA ILE A 18 -2.61 0.87 -9.08
C ILE A 18 -1.44 0.05 -9.63
N ALA A 19 -1.05 -1.03 -8.95
CA ALA A 19 -0.02 -1.94 -9.44
C ALA A 19 -0.43 -2.55 -10.79
N LEU A 20 -1.66 -3.08 -10.92
CA LEU A 20 -2.15 -3.63 -12.19
C LEU A 20 -2.26 -2.57 -13.29
N LEU A 21 -2.72 -1.37 -12.95
CA LEU A 21 -2.78 -0.24 -13.90
C LEU A 21 -1.41 0.18 -14.41
N SER A 22 -0.35 0.04 -13.61
CA SER A 22 1.02 0.36 -14.03
C SER A 22 1.52 -0.49 -15.20
N LEU A 23 0.95 -1.68 -15.42
CA LEU A 23 1.29 -2.54 -16.55
C LEU A 23 0.81 -1.99 -17.90
N PHE A 24 -0.18 -1.09 -17.89
CA PHE A 24 -0.73 -0.44 -19.07
C PHE A 24 -0.04 0.88 -19.42
N PHE A 25 0.95 1.33 -18.64
CA PHE A 25 1.67 2.56 -18.94
C PHE A 25 2.54 2.41 -20.20
N PRO A 26 2.66 3.48 -21.03
CA PRO A 26 3.49 3.48 -22.23
C PRO A 26 4.98 3.59 -21.85
N GLN A 27 5.52 2.54 -21.24
CA GLN A 27 6.92 2.41 -20.81
C GLN A 27 7.57 1.18 -21.45
N SER A 28 8.89 1.04 -21.34
CA SER A 28 9.58 -0.19 -21.74
C SER A 28 9.14 -1.37 -20.86
N LEU A 29 9.25 -2.60 -21.37
CA LEU A 29 8.76 -3.79 -20.65
C LEU A 29 9.49 -4.00 -19.32
N GLY A 30 10.79 -3.67 -19.26
CA GLY A 30 11.59 -3.69 -18.03
C GLY A 30 11.12 -2.65 -17.01
N ASP A 31 10.86 -1.42 -17.46
CA ASP A 31 10.41 -0.33 -16.58
C ASP A 31 9.00 -0.60 -16.01
N ARG A 32 8.12 -1.25 -16.77
CA ARG A 32 6.79 -1.67 -16.30
C ARG A 32 6.89 -2.68 -15.18
N ILE A 33 7.74 -3.69 -15.33
CA ILE A 33 7.96 -4.72 -14.29
C ILE A 33 8.55 -4.08 -13.04
N LEU A 34 9.56 -3.21 -13.21
CA LEU A 34 10.15 -2.44 -12.11
C LEU A 34 9.11 -1.61 -11.36
N THR A 35 8.29 -0.86 -12.10
CA THR A 35 7.21 -0.03 -11.54
C THR A 35 6.17 -0.87 -10.80
N PHE A 36 5.78 -2.02 -11.37
CA PHE A 36 4.85 -2.95 -10.74
C PHE A 36 5.37 -3.44 -9.37
N PHE A 37 6.61 -3.93 -9.33
CA PHE A 37 7.23 -4.38 -8.07
C PHE A 37 7.45 -3.23 -7.08
N TYR A 38 7.81 -2.04 -7.58
CA TYR A 38 7.97 -0.86 -6.75
C TYR A 38 6.65 -0.50 -6.04
N ILE A 39 5.55 -0.45 -6.78
CA ILE A 39 4.23 -0.16 -6.20
C ILE A 39 3.82 -1.21 -5.16
N LEU A 40 4.07 -2.50 -5.43
CA LEU A 40 3.77 -3.58 -4.49
C LEU A 40 4.58 -3.49 -3.20
N VAL A 41 5.90 -3.30 -3.31
CA VAL A 41 6.80 -3.24 -2.15
C VAL A 41 6.51 -2.01 -1.31
N PHE A 42 6.48 -0.82 -1.93
CA PHE A 42 6.25 0.42 -1.19
C PHE A 42 4.80 0.55 -0.69
N GLY A 43 3.82 0.11 -1.46
CA GLY A 43 2.42 0.06 -1.03
C GLY A 43 2.20 -0.91 0.12
N GLY A 44 2.82 -2.10 0.05
CA GLY A 44 2.79 -3.09 1.12
C GLY A 44 3.47 -2.60 2.40
N LEU A 45 4.64 -1.95 2.27
CA LEU A 45 5.35 -1.32 3.38
C LEU A 45 4.49 -0.23 4.04
N ALA A 46 3.88 0.66 3.26
CA ALA A 46 3.00 1.71 3.79
C ALA A 46 1.84 1.12 4.60
N ILE A 47 1.19 0.07 4.08
CA ILE A 47 0.16 -0.65 4.82
C ILE A 47 0.74 -1.24 6.11
N GLY A 48 1.87 -1.96 6.05
CA GLY A 48 2.55 -2.52 7.22
C GLY A 48 2.86 -1.48 8.30
N PHE A 49 3.35 -0.31 7.91
CA PHE A 49 3.58 0.81 8.83
C PHE A 49 2.29 1.29 9.50
N THR A 50 1.17 1.35 8.79
CA THR A 50 -0.12 1.72 9.42
C THR A 50 -0.55 0.71 10.48
N TYR A 51 -0.30 -0.59 10.30
CA TYR A 51 -0.53 -1.60 11.33
C TYR A 51 0.41 -1.41 12.53
N LEU A 52 1.69 -1.16 12.27
CA LEU A 52 2.70 -0.99 13.30
C LEU A 52 2.39 0.25 14.16
N MET A 53 2.03 1.37 13.54
CA MET A 53 1.64 2.58 14.27
C MET A 53 0.35 2.39 15.08
N ASP A 54 -0.66 1.68 14.55
CA ASP A 54 -1.88 1.37 15.30
C ASP A 54 -1.61 0.38 16.46
N PHE A 55 -0.61 -0.49 16.32
CA PHE A 55 -0.15 -1.35 17.41
C PHE A 55 0.57 -0.56 18.50
N ILE A 56 1.56 0.27 18.13
CA ILE A 56 2.30 1.12 19.06
C ILE A 56 1.34 2.11 19.75
N GLY A 57 0.47 2.78 19.01
CA GLY A 57 -0.50 3.73 19.57
C GLY A 57 -1.43 3.09 20.59
N ARG A 58 -1.84 1.82 20.40
CA ARG A 58 -2.61 1.06 21.39
C ARG A 58 -1.80 0.64 22.60
N LYS A 59 -0.49 0.39 22.45
CA LYS A 59 0.42 0.03 23.54
C LYS A 59 0.86 1.23 24.37
N VAL A 60 1.00 2.42 23.76
CA VAL A 60 1.44 3.66 24.41
C VAL A 60 0.30 4.42 25.08
N LYS A 61 -0.94 4.32 24.57
CA LYS A 61 -2.14 4.89 25.23
C LYS A 61 -2.69 4.04 26.39
N LYS A 62 -1.95 3.03 26.84
CA LYS A 62 -2.31 2.14 27.94
C LYS A 62 -1.36 2.39 29.10
#